data_AF-A0A7C3WTJ4-F1
#
_entry.id   AF-A0A7C3WTJ4-F1
#
_cell.length_a   1.000
_cell.length_b   1.000
_cell.length_c   1.000
_cell.angle_alpha   90.00
_cell.angle_beta   90.00
_cell.angle_gamma   90.00
#
_symmetry.space_group_name_H-M   'P 1'
#
loop_
_entity.id
_entity.type
_entity.pdbx_description
1 polymer ?
#
loop_
_entity_poly.entity_id
_entity_poly.type
_entity_poly.pdbx_seq_one_letter_code
_entity_poly.pdbx_strand_id
1 'polypeptide(L)'
;MSEETQFPKDKMRLCPVCRMPISVWAIRCRFCGETVGRPKREIETFTVEDLGGETPTAKNTLSEEVLEAIEEFRKELSETPPKEEPPSIWNLWGRYKTTTYDTQGKKIQRVSPIRWLIIFGTASLLVIFSYFFGPSVWSQLKLLLQEKPGNVLEYNNRALIMLENGEPIERVLQEALNAFETTHSEEDQKILLQVRTKWIEQVNSLLTKEPYNPLDTAEASRICSEVIKIDYDPKIQELYRKVIEEISTYKMTVTQIDIANKKATFHLNNPSLSLKEQTVSEGELVQDRFLVRQILSSRVRLEDTKVINEGKPRKLTVALMGEVKADL
;
A
#
# COMPACT_ATOMS: atom_id res chain seq x y z
N MET A 1 12.92 18.44 31.10
CA MET A 1 11.94 19.14 30.25
C MET A 1 12.37 18.89 28.82
N SER A 2 11.73 17.92 28.16
CA SER A 2 12.04 17.53 26.79
C SER A 2 11.39 18.50 25.82
N GLU A 3 12.19 19.17 25.00
CA GLU A 3 11.73 19.99 23.89
C GLU A 3 11.03 19.10 22.86
N GLU A 4 9.71 19.23 22.75
CA GLU A 4 8.93 18.63 21.67
C GLU A 4 9.25 19.35 20.36
N THR A 5 9.93 18.66 19.46
CA THR A 5 10.14 19.10 18.08
C THR A 5 8.78 19.17 17.38
N GLN A 6 8.16 20.35 17.36
CA GLN A 6 6.92 20.58 16.61
C GLN A 6 7.21 20.50 15.11
N PHE A 7 6.87 19.37 14.49
CA PHE A 7 6.86 19.27 13.04
C PHE A 7 5.88 20.29 12.44
N PRO A 8 6.28 21.04 11.40
CA PRO A 8 5.40 22.02 10.77
C PRO A 8 4.16 21.31 10.22
N LYS A 9 2.97 21.74 10.67
CA LYS A 9 1.69 21.18 10.21
C LYS A 9 1.52 21.47 8.72
N ASP A 10 1.42 20.42 7.91
CA ASP A 10 1.15 20.52 6.48
C ASP A 10 -0.11 21.34 6.19
N LYS A 11 -0.03 22.23 5.21
CA LYS A 11 -1.21 22.97 4.70
C LYS A 11 -2.22 21.96 4.14
N MET A 12 -3.49 22.10 4.55
CA MET A 12 -4.60 21.22 4.15
C MET A 12 -5.56 21.93 3.18
N ARG A 13 -6.11 21.21 2.21
CA ARG A 13 -7.21 21.65 1.32
C ARG A 13 -8.39 20.68 1.40
N LEU A 14 -9.57 21.08 0.96
CA LEU A 14 -10.73 20.18 0.90
C LEU A 14 -10.75 19.43 -0.44
N CYS A 15 -11.07 18.14 -0.40
CA CYS A 15 -11.33 17.37 -1.61
C CYS A 15 -12.53 17.95 -2.38
N PRO A 16 -12.45 18.19 -3.70
CA PRO A 16 -13.55 18.75 -4.49
C PRO A 16 -14.77 17.83 -4.56
N VAL A 17 -14.59 16.51 -4.41
CA VAL A 17 -15.69 15.53 -4.49
C VAL A 17 -16.31 15.29 -3.12
N CYS A 18 -15.51 14.91 -2.12
CA CYS A 18 -16.04 14.47 -0.82
C CYS A 18 -15.88 15.51 0.31
N ARG A 19 -15.33 16.70 0.03
CA ARG A 19 -15.10 17.79 1.00
C ARG A 19 -14.32 17.43 2.27
N MET A 20 -13.60 16.31 2.27
CA MET A 20 -12.72 15.93 3.39
C MET A 20 -11.36 16.63 3.30
N PRO A 21 -10.71 16.95 4.44
CA PRO A 21 -9.41 17.63 4.46
C PRO A 21 -8.29 16.68 4.02
N ILE A 22 -7.60 17.06 2.96
CA ILE A 22 -6.48 16.35 2.34
C ILE A 22 -5.25 17.27 2.31
N SER A 23 -4.04 16.72 2.28
CA SER A 23 -2.84 17.55 2.12
C SER A 23 -2.89 18.29 0.78
N VAL A 24 -2.34 19.51 0.73
CA VAL A 24 -2.27 20.29 -0.52
C VAL A 24 -1.57 19.50 -1.64
N TRP A 25 -0.59 18.68 -1.26
CA TRP A 25 0.24 17.88 -2.16
C TRP A 25 -0.39 16.53 -2.57
N ALA A 26 -1.54 16.17 -1.99
CA ALA A 26 -2.23 14.93 -2.35
C ALA A 26 -2.70 14.98 -3.81
N ILE A 27 -2.33 13.95 -4.57
CA ILE A 27 -2.79 13.68 -5.95
C ILE A 27 -4.02 12.78 -6.01
N ARG A 28 -4.33 12.10 -4.90
CA ARG A 28 -5.53 11.27 -4.72
C ARG A 28 -6.11 11.52 -3.33
N CYS A 29 -7.44 11.59 -3.25
CA CYS A 29 -8.12 11.73 -1.98
C CYS A 29 -8.04 10.40 -1.20
N ARG A 30 -7.49 10.41 0.02
CA ARG A 30 -7.44 9.21 0.87
C ARG A 30 -8.82 8.69 1.28
N PHE A 31 -9.86 9.51 1.17
CA PHE A 31 -11.21 9.17 1.61
C PHE A 31 -12.09 8.62 0.48
N CYS A 32 -12.08 9.25 -0.69
CA CYS A 32 -12.95 8.87 -1.82
C CYS A 32 -12.20 8.27 -3.02
N GLY A 33 -10.86 8.18 -2.98
CA GLY A 33 -10.06 7.59 -4.06
C GLY A 33 -9.88 8.47 -5.32
N GLU A 34 -10.70 9.52 -5.46
CA GLU A 34 -10.67 10.40 -6.63
C GLU A 34 -9.32 11.09 -6.81
N THR A 35 -8.84 11.15 -8.06
CA THR A 35 -7.66 11.91 -8.45
C THR A 35 -7.93 13.41 -8.35
N VAL A 36 -7.39 14.02 -7.30
CA VAL A 36 -7.42 15.46 -7.10
C VAL A 36 -6.23 16.08 -7.85
N GLY A 37 -6.51 16.83 -8.92
CA GLY A 37 -5.46 17.41 -9.76
C GLY A 37 -4.34 18.09 -8.95
N ARG A 38 -3.09 18.00 -9.44
CA ARG A 38 -1.95 18.66 -8.80
C ARG A 38 -2.28 20.16 -8.66
N PRO A 39 -2.16 20.75 -7.46
CA PRO A 39 -2.36 22.18 -7.32
C PRO A 39 -1.42 22.88 -8.31
N LYS A 40 -1.97 23.74 -9.16
CA LYS A 40 -1.15 24.66 -9.94
C LYS A 40 -0.33 25.43 -8.91
N ARG A 41 0.99 25.25 -8.89
CA ARG A 41 1.87 26.12 -8.09
C ARG A 41 1.44 27.54 -8.42
N GLU A 42 1.00 28.30 -7.42
CA GLU A 42 1.03 29.74 -7.53
C GLU A 42 2.48 30.04 -7.89
N ILE A 43 2.67 30.61 -9.08
CA ILE A 43 3.99 31.01 -9.53
C ILE A 43 4.34 32.16 -8.60
N GLU A 44 5.06 31.85 -7.52
CA GLU A 44 5.70 32.83 -6.67
C GLU A 44 6.65 33.61 -7.58
N THR A 45 6.16 34.75 -8.08
CA THR A 45 6.96 35.69 -8.84
C THR A 45 7.78 36.44 -7.80
N PHE A 46 8.93 35.87 -7.44
CA PHE A 46 9.91 36.59 -6.64
C PHE A 46 10.26 37.87 -7.38
N THR A 47 9.95 39.00 -6.76
CA THR A 47 10.39 40.29 -7.28
C THR A 47 11.89 40.42 -7.03
N VAL A 48 12.59 41.21 -7.85
CA VAL A 48 14.04 41.45 -7.70
C VAL A 48 14.38 41.99 -6.29
N GLU A 49 13.41 42.60 -5.60
CA GLU A 49 13.51 43.08 -4.23
C GLU A 49 13.57 41.94 -3.20
N ASP A 50 12.82 40.85 -3.40
CA ASP A 50 12.81 39.66 -2.52
C ASP A 50 14.09 38.82 -2.60
N LEU A 51 14.82 38.94 -3.71
CA LEU A 51 16.13 38.30 -3.91
C LEU A 51 17.31 39.17 -3.42
N GLY A 52 17.03 40.21 -2.64
CA GLY A 52 18.06 41.07 -2.06
C GLY A 52 18.52 42.16 -3.00
N GLY A 53 17.55 42.89 -3.57
CA GLY A 53 17.66 44.09 -4.43
C GLY A 53 19.06 44.62 -4.73
N GLU A 54 19.35 44.83 -6.02
CA GLU A 54 20.62 45.37 -6.51
C GLU A 54 21.03 46.65 -5.76
N THR A 55 22.03 46.53 -4.89
CA THR A 55 22.74 47.70 -4.41
C THR A 55 23.53 48.28 -5.58
N PRO A 56 23.31 49.55 -5.98
CA PRO A 56 23.90 50.12 -7.18
C PRO A 56 25.34 50.55 -6.91
N THR A 57 26.23 49.61 -6.61
CA THR A 57 27.65 49.88 -6.40
C THR A 57 28.49 48.65 -6.73
N ALA A 58 28.57 48.31 -8.02
CA ALA A 58 29.80 47.88 -8.69
C ALA A 58 29.47 47.61 -10.16
N LYS A 59 30.02 48.41 -11.07
CA LYS A 59 30.05 48.05 -12.49
C LYS A 59 30.87 46.76 -12.60
N ASN A 60 30.17 45.64 -12.74
CA ASN A 60 30.75 44.33 -12.96
C ASN A 60 31.18 44.25 -14.43
N THR A 61 32.26 44.93 -14.79
CA THR A 61 32.97 44.65 -16.04
C THR A 61 33.67 43.32 -15.82
N LEU A 62 33.08 42.24 -16.35
CA LEU A 62 33.74 40.94 -16.43
C LEU A 62 35.11 41.14 -17.08
N SER A 63 36.16 40.55 -16.49
CA SER A 63 37.51 40.64 -17.05
C SER A 63 37.54 40.00 -18.44
N GLU A 64 38.31 40.60 -19.35
CA GLU A 64 38.40 40.21 -20.76
C GLU A 64 38.80 38.73 -20.93
N GLU A 65 39.61 38.20 -20.01
CA GLU A 65 40.01 36.78 -19.94
C GLU A 65 38.82 35.82 -19.71
N VAL A 66 37.81 36.24 -18.95
CA VAL A 66 36.63 35.40 -18.70
C VAL A 66 35.73 35.34 -19.93
N LEU A 67 35.67 36.43 -20.71
CA LEU A 67 34.94 36.44 -21.97
C LEU A 67 35.63 35.55 -23.01
N GLU A 68 36.97 35.59 -23.08
CA GLU A 68 37.76 34.73 -23.97
C GLU A 68 37.60 33.25 -23.63
N ALA A 69 37.65 32.89 -22.34
CA ALA A 69 37.44 31.51 -21.89
C ALA A 69 36.03 30.98 -22.20
N ILE A 70 35.01 31.84 -22.14
CA ILE A 70 33.62 31.47 -22.49
C ILE A 70 33.47 31.27 -24.00
N GLU A 71 34.15 32.09 -24.82
CA GLU A 71 34.14 31.92 -26.27
C GLU A 71 34.89 30.66 -26.73
N GLU A 72 36.01 30.33 -26.07
CA GLU A 72 36.76 29.10 -26.34
C GLU A 72 35.94 27.85 -25.96
N PHE A 73 35.25 27.88 -24.83
CA PHE A 73 34.36 26.78 -24.41
C PHE A 73 33.16 26.59 -25.36
N ARG A 74 32.60 27.68 -25.91
CA ARG A 74 31.56 27.59 -26.94
C ARG A 74 32.06 26.97 -28.23
N LYS A 75 33.29 27.27 -28.64
CA LYS A 75 33.90 26.63 -29.82
C LYS A 75 34.07 25.12 -29.60
N GLU A 76 34.56 24.71 -28.43
CA GLU A 76 34.77 23.29 -28.10
C GLU A 76 33.47 22.48 -28.11
N LEU A 77 32.37 23.07 -27.61
CA LEU A 77 31.03 22.45 -27.66
C LEU A 77 30.44 22.35 -29.07
N SER A 78 30.84 23.23 -29.99
CA SER A 78 30.36 23.21 -31.38
C SER A 78 31.13 22.24 -32.28
N GLU A 79 32.40 21.96 -31.97
CA GLU A 79 33.28 21.12 -32.78
C GLU A 79 33.27 19.63 -32.36
N THR A 80 32.70 19.30 -31.20
CA THR A 80 32.60 17.92 -30.72
C THR A 80 31.18 17.36 -30.89
N PRO A 81 30.87 16.57 -31.94
CA PRO A 81 29.62 15.81 -31.97
C PRO A 81 29.61 14.79 -30.81
N PRO A 82 28.45 14.56 -30.16
CA PRO A 82 28.36 13.69 -28.98
C PRO A 82 28.84 12.29 -29.33
N LYS A 83 29.87 11.84 -28.60
CA LYS A 83 30.43 10.50 -28.70
C LYS A 83 29.37 9.50 -28.27
N GLU A 84 28.83 8.71 -29.20
CA GLU A 84 27.88 7.64 -28.89
C GLU A 84 28.55 6.63 -27.95
N GLU A 85 28.09 6.59 -26.69
CA GLU A 85 28.54 5.58 -25.74
C GLU A 85 28.03 4.19 -26.19
N PRO A 86 28.89 3.16 -26.20
CA PRO A 86 28.44 1.81 -26.54
C PRO A 86 27.43 1.31 -25.50
N PRO A 87 26.41 0.55 -25.92
CA PRO A 87 25.33 0.14 -25.05
C PRO A 87 25.85 -0.68 -23.86
N SER A 88 25.52 -0.22 -22.65
CA SER A 88 25.84 -0.93 -21.42
C SER A 88 25.05 -2.24 -21.29
N ILE A 89 25.72 -3.25 -20.74
CA ILE A 89 25.26 -4.64 -20.57
C ILE A 89 23.96 -4.75 -19.74
N TRP A 90 23.57 -3.68 -19.05
CA TRP A 90 22.40 -3.65 -18.17
C TRP A 90 21.06 -3.42 -18.89
N ASN A 91 21.04 -3.15 -20.20
CA ASN A 91 19.80 -3.01 -20.99
C ASN A 91 19.27 -4.32 -21.61
N LEU A 92 19.77 -5.50 -21.18
CA LEU A 92 19.48 -6.78 -21.83
C LEU A 92 18.17 -7.49 -21.41
N TRP A 93 17.46 -7.02 -20.37
CA TRP A 93 16.29 -7.74 -19.80
C TRP A 93 14.97 -6.94 -19.82
N GLY A 94 14.89 -5.85 -20.57
CA GLY A 94 13.78 -4.88 -20.44
C GLY A 94 13.02 -4.48 -21.70
N ARG A 95 13.25 -5.10 -22.87
CA ARG A 95 12.42 -4.81 -24.06
C ARG A 95 12.05 -6.07 -24.82
N TYR A 96 10.78 -6.45 -24.68
CA TYR A 96 10.04 -7.21 -25.69
C TYR A 96 10.16 -6.49 -27.04
N LYS A 97 11.08 -6.96 -27.90
CA LYS A 97 11.00 -6.70 -29.33
C LYS A 97 10.15 -7.79 -29.94
N THR A 98 8.98 -7.39 -30.42
CA THR A 98 8.17 -8.13 -31.38
C THR A 98 9.06 -8.66 -32.50
N THR A 99 9.15 -9.98 -32.57
CA THR A 99 9.91 -10.73 -33.57
C THR A 99 9.25 -10.55 -34.94
N THR A 100 9.76 -9.64 -35.75
CA THR A 100 9.62 -9.73 -37.20
C THR A 100 10.55 -10.83 -37.68
N TYR A 101 9.95 -11.91 -38.18
CA TYR A 101 10.66 -12.98 -38.89
C TYR A 101 11.29 -12.38 -40.15
N ASP A 102 12.62 -12.35 -40.19
CA ASP A 102 13.36 -12.20 -41.45
C ASP A 102 14.07 -13.53 -41.73
N THR A 103 13.52 -14.24 -42.70
CA THR A 103 14.02 -15.51 -43.20
C THR A 103 15.20 -15.23 -44.14
N GLN A 104 16.39 -15.06 -43.57
CA GLN A 104 17.63 -15.10 -44.36
C GLN A 104 18.44 -16.35 -44.03
N GLY A 105 18.55 -17.21 -45.04
CA GLY A 105 19.23 -18.49 -45.00
C GLY A 105 20.68 -18.37 -44.53
N LYS A 106 20.97 -18.97 -43.38
CA LYS A 106 22.34 -19.23 -42.94
C LYS A 106 22.91 -20.36 -43.79
N LYS A 107 23.78 -20.00 -44.73
CA LYS A 107 24.75 -20.94 -45.33
C LYS A 107 25.57 -21.54 -44.19
N ILE A 108 25.56 -22.86 -44.09
CA ILE A 108 26.39 -23.65 -43.18
C ILE A 108 27.86 -23.35 -43.54
N GLN A 109 28.51 -22.48 -42.78
CA GLN A 109 29.95 -22.30 -42.87
C GLN A 109 30.61 -23.57 -42.34
N ARG A 110 31.36 -24.25 -43.22
CA ARG A 110 32.23 -25.38 -42.86
C ARG A 110 33.18 -24.93 -41.75
N VAL A 111 32.94 -25.43 -40.55
CA VAL A 111 33.82 -25.21 -39.41
C VAL A 111 35.14 -25.92 -39.71
N SER A 112 36.24 -25.16 -39.76
CA SER A 112 37.58 -25.68 -40.01
C SER A 112 37.96 -26.74 -38.95
N PRO A 113 38.61 -27.86 -39.32
CA PRO A 113 38.94 -28.96 -38.39
C PRO A 113 39.79 -28.51 -37.19
N ILE A 114 40.55 -27.42 -37.34
CA ILE A 114 41.36 -26.82 -36.27
C ILE A 114 40.49 -26.29 -35.12
N ARG A 115 39.30 -25.74 -35.40
CA ARG A 115 38.40 -25.26 -34.34
C ARG A 115 37.82 -26.42 -33.52
N TRP A 116 37.58 -27.57 -34.14
CA TRP A 116 37.14 -28.77 -33.44
C TRP A 116 38.23 -29.34 -32.52
N LEU A 117 39.49 -29.31 -32.94
CA LEU A 117 40.61 -29.72 -32.08
C LEU A 117 40.78 -28.79 -30.87
N ILE A 118 40.58 -27.48 -31.02
CA ILE A 118 40.63 -26.53 -29.90
C ILE A 118 39.46 -26.78 -28.94
N ILE A 119 38.24 -26.94 -29.45
CA ILE A 119 37.06 -27.20 -28.61
C ILE A 119 37.22 -28.52 -27.84
N PHE A 120 37.60 -29.61 -28.51
CA PHE A 120 37.85 -30.88 -27.84
C PHE A 120 39.01 -30.81 -26.84
N GLY A 121 40.10 -30.13 -27.20
CA GLY A 121 41.24 -29.92 -26.31
C GLY A 121 40.83 -29.18 -25.03
N THR A 122 40.10 -28.07 -25.17
CA THR A 122 39.59 -27.30 -24.01
C THR A 122 38.59 -28.09 -23.17
N ALA A 123 37.69 -28.86 -23.80
CA ALA A 123 36.72 -29.69 -23.09
C ALA A 123 37.42 -30.80 -22.29
N SER A 124 38.40 -31.50 -22.88
CA SER A 124 39.18 -32.53 -22.18
C SER A 124 39.98 -31.94 -21.02
N LEU A 125 40.58 -30.76 -21.19
CA LEU A 125 41.33 -30.09 -20.13
C LEU A 125 40.41 -29.68 -18.97
N LEU A 126 39.20 -29.19 -19.26
CA LEU A 126 38.19 -28.87 -18.25
C LEU A 126 37.74 -30.11 -17.46
N VAL A 127 37.55 -31.26 -18.13
CA VAL A 127 37.18 -32.52 -17.46
C VAL A 127 38.30 -33.03 -16.55
N ILE A 128 39.55 -32.95 -17.00
CA ILE A 128 40.72 -33.32 -16.17
C ILE A 128 40.82 -32.37 -14.97
N PHE A 129 40.67 -31.06 -15.20
CA PHE A 129 40.75 -30.05 -14.14
C PHE A 129 39.61 -30.23 -13.12
N SER A 130 38.37 -30.51 -13.56
CA SER A 130 37.27 -30.78 -12.64
C SER A 130 37.45 -32.08 -11.86
N TYR A 131 38.11 -33.09 -12.44
CA TYR A 131 38.39 -34.35 -11.74
C TYR A 131 39.40 -34.16 -10.59
N PHE A 132 40.49 -33.41 -10.83
CA PHE A 132 41.53 -33.20 -9.82
C PHE A 132 41.20 -32.10 -8.82
N PHE A 133 40.62 -30.98 -9.27
CA PHE A 133 40.33 -29.83 -8.41
C PHE A 133 38.89 -29.81 -7.89
N GLY A 134 37.98 -30.58 -8.50
CA GLY A 134 36.58 -30.66 -8.07
C GLY A 134 36.40 -31.02 -6.60
N PRO A 135 37.05 -32.07 -6.08
CA PRO A 135 36.91 -32.44 -4.66
C PRO A 135 37.40 -31.35 -3.70
N SER A 136 38.44 -30.60 -4.07
CA SER A 136 39.03 -29.55 -3.24
C SER A 136 38.20 -28.26 -3.27
N VAL A 137 37.68 -27.88 -4.44
CA VAL A 137 36.74 -26.76 -4.57
C VAL A 137 35.42 -27.10 -3.87
N TRP A 138 34.94 -28.35 -3.98
CA TRP A 138 33.72 -28.79 -3.33
C TRP A 138 33.84 -28.84 -1.81
N SER A 139 35.00 -29.18 -1.26
CA SER A 139 35.20 -29.17 0.20
C SER A 139 35.24 -27.75 0.77
N GLN A 140 35.86 -26.79 0.05
CA GLN A 140 35.84 -25.37 0.43
C GLN A 140 34.46 -24.75 0.23
N LEU A 141 33.76 -25.09 -0.86
CA LEU A 141 32.39 -24.66 -1.09
C LEU A 141 31.46 -25.24 -0.03
N LYS A 142 31.66 -26.49 0.39
CA LYS A 142 30.91 -27.11 1.49
C LYS A 142 31.19 -26.45 2.83
N LEU A 143 32.39 -25.92 3.07
CA LEU A 143 32.70 -25.13 4.27
C LEU A 143 32.10 -23.72 4.24
N LEU A 144 31.87 -23.16 3.05
CA LEU A 144 31.15 -21.89 2.87
C LEU A 144 29.62 -22.08 2.87
N LEU A 145 29.13 -23.22 2.39
CA LEU A 145 27.70 -23.60 2.36
C LEU A 145 27.24 -24.25 3.66
N GLN A 146 28.15 -24.83 4.45
CA GLN A 146 27.90 -25.04 5.87
C GLN A 146 27.91 -23.65 6.50
N GLU A 147 26.75 -23.00 6.45
CA GLU A 147 26.39 -22.00 7.43
C GLU A 147 26.91 -22.52 8.77
N LYS A 148 27.87 -21.78 9.36
CA LYS A 148 28.21 -21.99 10.76
C LYS A 148 26.87 -22.13 11.46
N PRO A 149 26.62 -23.18 12.27
CA PRO A 149 25.48 -23.16 13.17
C PRO A 149 25.71 -21.92 14.02
N GLY A 150 25.10 -20.81 13.61
CA GLY A 150 25.12 -19.59 14.37
C GLY A 150 24.63 -20.01 15.73
N ASN A 151 25.28 -19.53 16.78
CA ASN A 151 24.69 -19.55 18.11
C ASN A 151 23.23 -19.19 17.90
N VAL A 152 22.32 -20.16 18.02
CA VAL A 152 20.89 -19.95 17.88
C VAL A 152 20.63 -18.98 19.01
N LEU A 153 20.58 -17.69 18.67
CA LEU A 153 20.25 -16.66 19.62
C LEU A 153 18.87 -17.07 20.08
N GLU A 154 18.80 -17.58 21.30
CA GLU A 154 17.58 -18.00 21.93
C GLU A 154 16.70 -16.75 22.00
N TYR A 155 15.89 -16.57 20.96
CA TYR A 155 15.02 -15.42 20.84
C TYR A 155 13.84 -15.69 21.77
N ASN A 156 13.88 -15.07 22.94
CA ASN A 156 12.80 -15.21 23.90
C ASN A 156 11.58 -14.41 23.42
N ASN A 157 10.59 -15.11 22.88
CA ASN A 157 9.35 -14.54 22.36
C ASN A 157 8.53 -13.88 23.47
N ARG A 158 8.46 -12.54 23.47
CA ARG A 158 7.75 -11.76 24.48
C ARG A 158 6.28 -11.52 24.16
N ALA A 159 5.78 -12.01 23.02
CA ALA A 159 4.44 -11.66 22.55
C ALA A 159 3.34 -12.03 23.55
N LEU A 160 3.42 -13.19 24.21
CA LEU A 160 2.42 -13.56 25.21
C LEU A 160 2.41 -12.64 26.43
N ILE A 161 3.59 -12.22 26.89
CA ILE A 161 3.72 -11.28 28.02
C ILE A 161 3.14 -9.91 27.63
N MET A 162 3.44 -9.43 26.42
CA MET A 162 2.89 -8.17 25.90
C MET A 162 1.35 -8.25 25.76
N LEU A 163 0.83 -9.40 25.35
CA LEU A 163 -0.61 -9.65 25.25
C LEU A 163 -1.29 -9.59 26.63
N GLU A 164 -0.70 -10.22 27.64
CA GLU A 164 -1.20 -10.19 29.03
C GLU A 164 -1.15 -8.79 29.64
N ASN A 165 -0.12 -8.01 29.28
CA ASN A 165 0.02 -6.61 29.72
C ASN A 165 -0.98 -5.66 29.03
N GLY A 166 -1.75 -6.12 28.05
CA GLY A 166 -2.70 -5.29 27.31
C GLY A 166 -2.02 -4.30 26.36
N GLU A 167 -0.84 -4.63 25.84
CA GLU A 167 -0.20 -3.81 24.82
C GLU A 167 -1.01 -3.79 23.50
N PRO A 168 -0.81 -2.77 22.63
CA PRO A 168 -1.47 -2.72 21.34
C PRO A 168 -1.20 -3.99 20.53
N ILE A 169 -2.28 -4.65 20.10
CA ILE A 169 -2.24 -5.97 19.45
C ILE A 169 -1.36 -5.98 18.19
N GLU A 170 -1.22 -4.85 17.51
CA GLU A 170 -0.35 -4.69 16.35
C GLU A 170 1.13 -4.91 16.71
N ARG A 171 1.56 -4.40 17.88
CA ARG A 171 2.93 -4.61 18.39
C ARG A 171 3.16 -6.03 18.84
N VAL A 172 2.17 -6.61 19.51
CA VAL A 172 2.20 -8.01 19.96
C VAL A 172 2.38 -8.96 18.77
N LEU A 173 1.63 -8.73 17.69
CA LEU A 173 1.73 -9.53 16.46
C LEU A 173 3.08 -9.34 15.77
N GLN A 174 3.60 -8.12 15.72
CA GLN A 174 4.92 -7.84 15.15
C GLN A 174 6.03 -8.60 15.91
N GLU A 175 5.97 -8.61 17.26
CA GLU A 175 6.91 -9.37 18.08
C GLU A 175 6.82 -10.88 17.81
N ALA A 176 5.60 -11.42 17.74
CA ALA A 176 5.38 -12.84 17.45
C ALA A 176 5.90 -13.24 16.06
N LEU A 177 5.73 -12.37 15.05
CA LEU A 177 6.26 -12.59 13.70
C LEU A 177 7.79 -12.56 13.70
N ASN A 178 8.40 -11.55 14.31
CA ASN A 178 9.85 -11.44 14.40
C ASN A 178 10.47 -12.67 15.08
N ALA A 179 9.85 -13.17 16.16
CA ALA A 179 10.28 -14.38 16.85
C ALA A 179 10.23 -15.61 15.92
N PHE A 180 9.11 -15.78 15.22
CA PHE A 180 8.91 -16.89 14.29
C PHE A 180 9.89 -16.84 13.11
N GLU A 181 10.13 -15.66 12.54
CA GLU A 181 11.10 -15.47 11.44
C GLU A 181 12.56 -15.67 11.89
N THR A 182 12.86 -15.48 13.18
CA THR A 182 14.22 -15.67 13.71
C THR A 182 14.49 -17.15 14.02
N THR A 183 13.60 -17.79 14.77
CA THR A 183 13.83 -19.16 15.31
C THR A 183 13.24 -20.26 14.42
N HIS A 184 12.13 -19.98 13.72
CA HIS A 184 11.31 -20.97 13.00
C HIS A 184 10.87 -22.17 13.86
N SER A 185 10.69 -21.95 15.17
CA SER A 185 10.27 -22.99 16.12
C SER A 185 8.77 -23.30 16.01
N GLU A 186 8.38 -24.55 16.27
CA GLU A 186 6.96 -24.93 16.39
C GLU A 186 6.26 -24.20 17.54
N GLU A 187 7.00 -23.83 18.60
CA GLU A 187 6.47 -23.07 19.73
C GLU A 187 6.12 -21.63 19.31
N ASP A 188 7.04 -20.96 18.59
CA ASP A 188 6.80 -19.62 18.06
C ASP A 188 5.65 -19.60 17.05
N GLN A 189 5.50 -20.66 16.26
CA GLN A 189 4.37 -20.81 15.36
C GLN A 189 3.04 -20.87 16.13
N LYS A 190 2.98 -21.62 17.24
CA LYS A 190 1.79 -21.69 18.10
C LYS A 190 1.47 -20.35 18.74
N ILE A 191 2.48 -19.62 19.22
CA ILE A 191 2.32 -18.29 19.79
C ILE A 191 1.77 -17.32 18.73
N LEU A 192 2.35 -17.31 17.52
CA LEU A 192 1.88 -16.49 16.41
C LEU A 192 0.42 -16.78 16.06
N LEU A 193 0.03 -18.06 15.97
CA LEU A 193 -1.36 -18.45 15.70
C LEU A 193 -2.32 -18.02 16.82
N GLN A 194 -1.89 -18.10 18.08
CA GLN A 194 -2.66 -17.63 19.22
C GLN A 194 -2.88 -16.12 19.17
N VAL A 195 -1.83 -15.34 18.90
CA VAL A 195 -1.91 -13.88 18.77
C VAL A 195 -2.82 -13.48 17.60
N ARG A 196 -2.68 -14.13 16.43
CA ARG A 196 -3.58 -13.93 15.28
C ARG A 196 -5.04 -14.21 15.64
N THR A 197 -5.30 -15.28 16.39
CA THR A 197 -6.66 -15.64 16.81
C THR A 197 -7.25 -14.58 17.74
N LYS A 198 -6.47 -14.11 18.72
CA LYS A 198 -6.87 -13.03 19.64
C LYS A 198 -7.11 -11.71 18.92
N TRP A 199 -6.30 -11.40 17.93
CA TRP A 199 -6.50 -10.24 17.07
C TRP A 199 -7.81 -10.32 16.27
N ILE A 200 -8.10 -11.48 15.66
CA ILE A 200 -9.37 -11.72 14.95
C ILE A 200 -10.57 -11.56 15.89
N GLU A 201 -10.49 -12.12 17.11
CA GLU A 201 -11.52 -11.96 18.15
C GLU A 201 -11.74 -10.48 18.50
N GLN A 202 -10.66 -9.71 18.69
CA GLN A 202 -10.74 -8.29 19.00
C GLN A 202 -11.44 -7.50 17.88
N VAL A 203 -11.03 -7.70 16.63
CA VAL A 203 -11.67 -7.03 15.47
C VAL A 203 -13.14 -7.41 15.36
N ASN A 204 -13.48 -8.70 15.49
CA ASN A 204 -14.87 -9.14 15.43
C ASN A 204 -15.71 -8.55 16.56
N SER A 205 -15.16 -8.45 17.78
CA SER A 205 -15.87 -7.84 18.90
C SER A 205 -16.19 -6.36 18.66
N LEU A 206 -15.30 -5.61 18.00
CA LEU A 206 -15.58 -4.24 17.57
C LEU A 206 -16.70 -4.16 16.53
N LEU A 207 -16.74 -5.11 15.59
CA LEU A 207 -17.78 -5.15 14.55
C LEU A 207 -19.16 -5.56 15.11
N THR A 208 -19.22 -6.44 16.10
CA THR A 208 -20.47 -6.99 16.67
C THR A 208 -20.95 -6.26 17.93
N LYS A 209 -20.18 -5.32 18.46
CA LYS A 209 -20.53 -4.51 19.64
C LYS A 209 -21.94 -3.92 19.59
N GLU A 210 -22.61 -3.91 20.73
CA GLU A 210 -23.94 -3.33 20.93
C GLU A 210 -23.91 -2.34 22.11
N PRO A 211 -24.42 -1.10 21.95
CA PRO A 211 -25.08 -0.55 20.75
C PRO A 211 -24.12 -0.30 19.57
N TYR A 212 -24.66 -0.25 18.35
CA TYR A 212 -23.88 0.08 17.16
C TYR A 212 -23.25 1.47 17.28
N ASN A 213 -21.95 1.55 17.00
CA ASN A 213 -21.20 2.79 17.00
C ASN A 213 -20.26 2.84 15.77
N PRO A 214 -20.38 3.85 14.91
CA PRO A 214 -19.52 3.97 13.73
C PRO A 214 -18.04 4.12 14.10
N LEU A 215 -17.70 4.65 15.28
CA LEU A 215 -16.32 4.79 15.73
C LEU A 215 -15.65 3.42 15.97
N ASP A 216 -16.37 2.45 16.51
CA ASP A 216 -15.84 1.10 16.75
C ASP A 216 -15.50 0.39 15.42
N THR A 217 -16.34 0.57 14.39
CA THR A 217 -16.05 0.04 13.03
C THR A 217 -14.87 0.76 12.36
N ALA A 218 -14.73 2.08 12.56
CA ALA A 218 -13.58 2.83 12.09
C ALA A 218 -12.28 2.39 12.78
N GLU A 219 -12.33 2.09 14.08
CA GLU A 219 -11.19 1.54 14.83
C GLU A 219 -10.80 0.14 14.34
N ALA A 220 -11.78 -0.74 14.09
CA ALA A 220 -11.53 -2.05 13.48
C ALA A 220 -10.79 -1.91 12.15
N SER A 221 -11.20 -0.97 11.29
CA SER A 221 -10.51 -0.70 10.02
C SER A 221 -9.10 -0.14 10.21
N ARG A 222 -8.89 0.74 11.20
CA ARG A 222 -7.55 1.24 11.55
C ARG A 222 -6.63 0.08 11.93
N ILE A 223 -7.07 -0.77 12.87
CA ILE A 223 -6.30 -1.92 13.35
C ILE A 223 -5.94 -2.86 12.20
N CYS A 224 -6.90 -3.24 11.36
CA CYS A 224 -6.63 -4.11 10.22
C CYS A 224 -5.69 -3.49 9.19
N SER A 225 -5.77 -2.17 8.98
CA SER A 225 -4.89 -1.46 8.05
C SER A 225 -3.43 -1.43 8.53
N GLU A 226 -3.18 -1.44 9.84
CA GLU A 226 -1.82 -1.55 10.38
C GLU A 226 -1.30 -2.97 10.29
N VAL A 227 -2.12 -3.96 10.66
CA VAL A 227 -1.71 -5.37 10.65
C VAL A 227 -1.41 -5.89 9.24
N ILE A 228 -2.19 -5.51 8.23
CA ILE A 228 -1.97 -5.98 6.84
C ILE A 228 -0.65 -5.50 6.23
N LYS A 229 0.01 -4.50 6.82
CA LYS A 229 1.34 -4.04 6.40
C LYS A 229 2.45 -4.97 6.87
N ILE A 230 2.20 -5.70 7.96
CA ILE A 230 3.19 -6.52 8.67
C ILE A 230 2.93 -8.00 8.38
N ASP A 231 1.68 -8.44 8.39
CA ASP A 231 1.28 -9.84 8.21
C ASP A 231 0.47 -10.05 6.93
N TYR A 232 0.93 -10.98 6.08
CA TYR A 232 0.29 -11.33 4.80
C TYR A 232 -0.55 -12.61 4.86
N ASP A 233 -0.93 -13.09 6.05
CA ASP A 233 -1.80 -14.26 6.18
C ASP A 233 -3.15 -14.09 5.44
N PRO A 234 -3.60 -15.09 4.65
CA PRO A 234 -4.85 -15.00 3.90
C PRO A 234 -6.10 -14.72 4.76
N LYS A 235 -6.15 -15.21 6.01
CA LYS A 235 -7.28 -14.96 6.91
C LYS A 235 -7.34 -13.50 7.35
N ILE A 236 -6.18 -12.86 7.52
CA ILE A 236 -6.07 -11.43 7.85
C ILE A 236 -6.55 -10.59 6.67
N GLN A 237 -6.15 -10.93 5.44
CA GLN A 237 -6.62 -10.26 4.23
C GLN A 237 -8.13 -10.41 4.04
N GLU A 238 -8.67 -11.61 4.28
CA GLU A 238 -10.11 -11.86 4.22
C GLU A 238 -10.86 -11.04 5.27
N LEU A 239 -10.36 -10.98 6.51
CA LEU A 239 -10.96 -10.18 7.57
C LEU A 239 -10.92 -8.68 7.25
N TYR A 240 -9.80 -8.18 6.72
CA TYR A 240 -9.71 -6.78 6.26
C TYR A 240 -10.76 -6.48 5.19
N ARG A 241 -10.92 -7.35 4.19
CA ARG A 241 -11.96 -7.20 3.16
C ARG A 241 -13.36 -7.17 3.78
N LYS A 242 -13.64 -8.06 4.74
CA LYS A 242 -14.91 -8.08 5.49
C LYS A 242 -15.16 -6.78 6.23
N VAL A 243 -14.15 -6.23 6.92
CA VAL A 243 -14.27 -4.95 7.64
C VAL A 243 -14.59 -3.79 6.70
N ILE A 244 -13.94 -3.71 5.54
CA ILE A 244 -14.18 -2.65 4.55
C ILE A 244 -15.58 -2.78 3.93
N GLU A 245 -16.01 -4.01 3.62
CA GLU A 245 -17.36 -4.31 3.14
C GLU A 245 -18.41 -3.91 4.19
N GLU A 246 -18.15 -4.21 5.47
CA GLU A 246 -19.03 -3.87 6.58
C GLU A 246 -19.20 -2.36 6.73
N ILE A 247 -18.10 -1.60 6.75
CA ILE A 247 -18.13 -0.13 6.82
C ILE A 247 -18.92 0.46 5.64
N SER A 248 -18.71 -0.08 4.44
CA SER A 248 -19.39 0.41 3.23
C SER A 248 -20.89 0.13 3.26
N THR A 249 -21.30 -0.97 3.88
CA THR A 249 -22.71 -1.36 4.01
C THR A 249 -23.50 -0.36 4.87
N TYR A 250 -22.87 0.21 5.90
CA TYR A 250 -23.48 1.25 6.74
C TYR A 250 -23.41 2.67 6.15
N LYS A 251 -22.70 2.88 5.04
CA LYS A 251 -22.65 4.18 4.35
C LYS A 251 -23.90 4.35 3.47
N MET A 252 -25.00 4.70 4.12
CA MET A 252 -26.26 5.04 3.44
C MET A 252 -26.95 6.20 4.15
N THR A 253 -27.75 6.95 3.39
CA THR A 253 -28.51 8.10 3.89
C THR A 253 -29.92 8.05 3.35
N VAL A 254 -30.93 8.35 4.18
CA VAL A 254 -32.30 8.53 3.70
C VAL A 254 -32.41 9.88 3.02
N THR A 255 -32.75 9.92 1.73
CA THR A 255 -32.89 11.15 0.94
C THR A 255 -34.31 11.69 0.91
N GLN A 256 -35.30 10.78 0.87
CA GLN A 256 -36.71 11.14 0.81
C GLN A 256 -37.54 10.17 1.66
N ILE A 257 -38.54 10.73 2.33
CA ILE A 257 -39.55 9.96 3.07
C ILE A 257 -40.93 10.38 2.56
N ASP A 258 -41.68 9.42 2.02
CA ASP A 258 -43.06 9.58 1.64
C ASP A 258 -43.94 8.89 2.70
N ILE A 259 -44.48 9.71 3.61
CA ILE A 259 -45.31 9.25 4.72
C ILE A 259 -46.66 8.72 4.20
N ALA A 260 -47.20 9.29 3.12
CA ALA A 260 -48.51 8.91 2.59
C ALA A 260 -48.48 7.49 2.04
N ASN A 261 -47.40 7.14 1.35
CA ASN A 261 -47.21 5.81 0.76
C ASN A 261 -46.38 4.86 1.64
N LYS A 262 -45.91 5.31 2.81
CA LYS A 262 -44.97 4.59 3.68
C LYS A 262 -43.75 4.07 2.93
N LYS A 263 -43.11 4.96 2.15
CA LYS A 263 -41.91 4.64 1.37
C LYS A 263 -40.76 5.54 1.79
N ALA A 264 -39.55 4.99 1.76
CA ALA A 264 -38.32 5.74 2.00
C ALA A 264 -37.33 5.44 0.88
N THR A 265 -36.67 6.49 0.38
CA THR A 265 -35.60 6.39 -0.60
C THR A 265 -34.27 6.54 0.09
N PHE A 266 -33.40 5.56 -0.10
CA PHE A 266 -32.05 5.50 0.42
C PHE A 266 -31.06 5.79 -0.69
N HIS A 267 -30.10 6.66 -0.42
CA HIS A 267 -28.88 6.78 -1.21
C HIS A 267 -27.81 5.87 -0.61
N LEU A 268 -27.25 4.99 -1.42
CA LEU A 268 -26.33 3.94 -1.06
C LEU A 268 -24.92 4.31 -1.54
N ASN A 269 -23.98 4.44 -0.61
CA ASN A 269 -22.57 4.71 -0.91
C ASN A 269 -21.73 3.45 -0.64
N ASN A 270 -22.17 2.34 -1.22
CA ASN A 270 -21.52 1.04 -1.13
C ASN A 270 -20.93 0.68 -2.51
N PRO A 271 -19.59 0.61 -2.66
CA PRO A 271 -18.96 0.31 -3.95
C PRO A 271 -19.20 -1.13 -4.42
N SER A 272 -19.61 -2.03 -3.52
CA SER A 272 -19.93 -3.42 -3.86
C SER A 272 -21.29 -3.56 -4.56
N LEU A 273 -22.13 -2.51 -4.54
CA LEU A 273 -23.45 -2.51 -5.16
C LEU A 273 -23.46 -1.59 -6.38
N SER A 274 -24.12 -2.02 -7.45
CA SER A 274 -24.32 -1.21 -8.65
C SER A 274 -25.39 -0.12 -8.45
N LEU A 275 -26.36 -0.37 -7.57
CA LEU A 275 -27.45 0.54 -7.26
C LEU A 275 -26.98 1.63 -6.30
N LYS A 276 -27.11 2.89 -6.73
CA LYS A 276 -26.82 4.07 -5.91
C LYS A 276 -28.03 4.55 -5.10
N GLU A 277 -29.23 4.20 -5.53
CA GLU A 277 -30.47 4.59 -4.87
C GLU A 277 -31.43 3.40 -4.83
N GLN A 278 -32.15 3.27 -3.72
CA GLN A 278 -33.14 2.22 -3.51
C GLN A 278 -34.33 2.79 -2.75
N THR A 279 -35.53 2.63 -3.31
CA THR A 279 -36.79 3.01 -2.65
C THR A 279 -37.45 1.75 -2.11
N VAL A 280 -37.79 1.77 -0.82
CA VAL A 280 -38.34 0.62 -0.09
C VAL A 280 -39.51 1.02 0.79
N SER A 281 -40.36 0.04 1.11
CA SER A 281 -41.51 0.15 2.01
C SER A 281 -41.27 -0.56 3.35
N GLU A 282 -42.15 -0.37 4.34
CA GLU A 282 -42.10 -1.14 5.60
C GLU A 282 -42.19 -2.66 5.30
N GLY A 283 -41.27 -3.45 5.86
CA GLY A 283 -41.15 -4.89 5.65
C GLY A 283 -40.19 -5.31 4.52
N GLU A 284 -39.70 -4.37 3.71
CA GLU A 284 -38.72 -4.65 2.66
C GLU A 284 -37.27 -4.52 3.16
N LEU A 285 -36.32 -5.08 2.39
CA LEU A 285 -34.89 -5.06 2.69
C LEU A 285 -34.17 -3.97 1.89
N VAL A 286 -33.34 -3.19 2.58
CA VAL A 286 -32.34 -2.30 1.97
C VAL A 286 -31.01 -3.03 1.87
N GLN A 287 -30.37 -2.99 0.70
CA GLN A 287 -29.12 -3.72 0.42
C GLN A 287 -29.21 -5.23 0.75
N ASP A 288 -30.39 -5.84 0.62
CA ASP A 288 -30.67 -7.24 0.97
C ASP A 288 -30.27 -7.63 2.41
N ARG A 289 -30.17 -6.65 3.31
CA ARG A 289 -29.63 -6.84 4.67
C ARG A 289 -30.43 -6.12 5.75
N PHE A 290 -30.82 -4.87 5.51
CA PHE A 290 -31.46 -4.06 6.52
C PHE A 290 -32.97 -4.09 6.34
N LEU A 291 -33.68 -4.72 7.27
CA LEU A 291 -35.14 -4.79 7.27
C LEU A 291 -35.72 -3.46 7.74
N VAL A 292 -36.56 -2.85 6.91
CA VAL A 292 -37.29 -1.63 7.28
C VAL A 292 -38.43 -1.98 8.23
N ARG A 293 -38.28 -1.65 9.51
CA ARG A 293 -39.31 -1.92 10.52
C ARG A 293 -40.37 -0.83 10.58
N GLN A 294 -39.97 0.43 10.50
CA GLN A 294 -40.88 1.55 10.66
C GLN A 294 -40.35 2.80 9.94
N ILE A 295 -41.21 3.45 9.18
CA ILE A 295 -40.92 4.73 8.51
C ILE A 295 -41.64 5.84 9.28
N LEU A 296 -40.87 6.76 9.88
CA LEU A 296 -41.36 7.92 10.61
C LEU A 296 -41.13 9.19 9.78
N SER A 297 -41.71 10.32 10.18
CA SER A 297 -41.65 11.58 9.43
C SER A 297 -40.24 12.11 9.15
N SER A 298 -39.27 11.80 10.03
CA SER A 298 -37.90 12.32 9.95
C SER A 298 -36.82 11.25 10.02
N ARG A 299 -37.19 9.97 10.14
CA ARG A 299 -36.24 8.87 10.32
C ARG A 299 -36.85 7.53 9.95
N VAL A 300 -36.00 6.56 9.65
CA VAL A 300 -36.39 5.18 9.37
C VAL A 300 -35.69 4.27 10.37
N ARG A 301 -36.46 3.36 10.99
CA ARG A 301 -35.96 2.31 11.87
C ARG A 301 -35.67 1.06 11.06
N LEU A 302 -34.47 0.53 11.24
CA LEU A 302 -33.94 -0.61 10.52
C LEU A 302 -33.51 -1.69 11.51
N GLU A 303 -33.57 -2.93 11.06
CA GLU A 303 -32.94 -4.06 11.74
C GLU A 303 -31.93 -4.73 10.82
N ASP A 304 -30.71 -4.93 11.31
CA ASP A 304 -29.68 -5.64 10.58
C ASP A 304 -29.89 -7.15 10.72
N THR A 305 -30.27 -7.80 9.62
CA THR A 305 -30.54 -9.25 9.61
C THR A 305 -29.27 -10.11 9.65
N LYS A 306 -28.11 -9.54 9.33
CA LYS A 306 -26.83 -10.26 9.26
C LYS A 306 -26.12 -10.31 10.61
N VAL A 307 -26.24 -9.25 11.42
CA VAL A 307 -25.61 -9.16 12.74
C VAL A 307 -26.64 -9.45 13.82
N ILE A 308 -26.57 -10.67 14.36
CA ILE A 308 -27.47 -11.16 15.41
C ILE A 308 -26.67 -11.26 16.71
N ASN A 309 -27.07 -10.47 17.71
CA ASN A 309 -26.50 -10.50 19.05
C ASN A 309 -27.52 -11.13 20.01
N GLU A 310 -27.13 -12.20 20.70
CA GLU A 310 -28.00 -12.90 21.67
C GLU A 310 -29.39 -13.28 21.10
N GLY A 311 -29.44 -13.62 19.81
CA GLY A 311 -30.67 -13.97 19.11
C GLY A 311 -31.55 -12.79 18.67
N LYS A 312 -31.10 -11.54 18.86
CA LYS A 312 -31.79 -10.34 18.40
C LYS A 312 -31.00 -9.64 17.28
N PRO A 313 -31.68 -9.20 16.21
CA PRO A 313 -31.02 -8.39 15.19
C PRO A 313 -30.66 -7.02 15.76
N ARG A 314 -29.50 -6.49 15.35
CA ARG A 314 -29.05 -5.15 15.73
C ARG A 314 -30.04 -4.09 15.21
N LYS A 315 -30.50 -3.23 16.12
CA LYS A 315 -31.45 -2.16 15.81
C LYS A 315 -30.74 -0.86 15.46
N LEU A 316 -31.19 -0.23 14.39
CA LEU A 316 -30.56 0.95 13.80
C LEU A 316 -31.63 1.99 13.46
N THR A 317 -31.22 3.24 13.44
CA THR A 317 -32.03 4.36 12.96
C THR A 317 -31.22 5.20 11.99
N VAL A 318 -31.87 5.63 10.91
CA VAL A 318 -31.30 6.57 9.94
C VAL A 318 -32.21 7.78 9.85
N ALA A 319 -31.71 8.95 10.22
CA ALA A 319 -32.46 10.20 10.07
C ALA A 319 -32.44 10.66 8.59
N LEU A 320 -33.41 11.50 8.21
CA LEU A 320 -33.42 12.16 6.91
C LEU A 320 -32.13 12.98 6.73
N MET A 321 -31.37 12.68 5.67
CA MET A 321 -30.03 13.21 5.41
C MET A 321 -29.00 12.99 6.53
N GLY A 322 -29.28 12.08 7.46
CA GLY A 322 -28.40 11.73 8.57
C GLY A 322 -27.65 10.43 8.36
N GLU A 323 -26.70 10.18 9.25
CA GLU A 323 -25.94 8.93 9.31
C GLU A 323 -26.70 7.84 10.06
N VAL A 324 -26.28 6.58 9.85
CA VAL A 324 -26.80 5.42 10.58
C VAL A 324 -26.32 5.47 12.02
N LYS A 325 -27.25 5.33 12.97
CA LYS A 325 -26.98 5.27 14.42
C LYS A 325 -27.71 4.10 15.05
N ALA A 326 -27.34 3.73 16.28
CA ALA A 326 -28.14 2.81 17.07
C ALA A 326 -29.54 3.39 17.35
N ASP A 327 -30.57 2.54 17.30
CA ASP A 327 -31.91 2.88 17.80
C ASP A 327 -31.92 2.65 19.32
N LEU A 328 -31.87 3.75 20.08
CA LEU A 328 -31.90 3.75 21.55
C LEU A 328 -33.32 3.69 22.10
#